data_AF-A0A6J5ZGC1-F1
#
_entry.id   AF-A0A6J5ZGC1-F1
#
_cell.length_a   1.000
_cell.length_b   1.000
_cell.length_c   1.000
_cell.angle_alpha   90.00
_cell.angle_beta   90.00
_cell.angle_gamma   90.00
#
_symmetry.space_group_name_H-M   'P 1'
#
loop_
_entity.id
_entity.type
_entity.pdbx_description
1 polymer ?
#
loop_
_entity_poly.entity_id
_entity_poly.type
_entity_poly.pdbx_seq_one_letter_code
_entity_poly.pdbx_strand_id
1 'polypeptide(L)'
;MSPSGPSVCACLIAVGDEKYFKAAAQAARPILGLTDLELVIATDRPDWEGFLPDPRLTVLKLDDPGPGDRAARFLSKFAGLEAALQASDSDYLLLLDGDTRVVAPITGSEIAGLLGDRDFAMVEQRTIRGSQMDRSSFRRHYIDHSLRFIAPDAVPPSEAEFRFFNSGVVVARRQALEELLRFARGQIVAADDTPHQVGEHMIADQDYFQYWVNTKRPGSCMEIDSDWNHCFWWDDPWPLPTARILHFSNFCNGPTDDLLAGGFEAIIVTHESVAVLEESVRAARVAGAVEVLVVDNASTDGSAELAVTLGCKVVQATTNKGFAAGANAGARAATEPLICFINPDCLVDRSTAERAAQIVRADPLACAVPDFLQGDGNVLRGARGGYTRRRVLGDLIDARWPANRVVNAISKLPGFDARSWQWPIGACVFISRTPFLDAGGFDESYFVYMEDVAFGRSWASAGGTISSTGTTVEHLSRRGSEVSGAAREKMLRDARVRYARQEFGPVTGSFARALAGAPG
;
A
#
# COMPACT_ATOMS: atom_id res chain seq x y z
N MET A 1 11.83 22.73 -31.30
CA MET A 1 12.24 21.34 -31.53
C MET A 1 13.39 21.07 -30.58
N SER A 2 13.11 20.46 -29.44
CA SER A 2 14.17 20.03 -28.51
C SER A 2 14.89 18.82 -29.13
N PRO A 3 16.21 18.67 -28.97
CA PRO A 3 16.92 17.51 -29.52
C PRO A 3 16.34 16.25 -28.88
N SER A 4 15.93 15.27 -29.69
CA SER A 4 15.52 13.96 -29.21
C SER A 4 16.70 13.34 -28.47
N GLY A 5 16.61 13.27 -27.15
CA GLY A 5 17.57 12.56 -26.32
C GLY A 5 17.64 11.07 -26.69
N PRO A 6 18.59 10.32 -26.13
CA PRO A 6 18.68 8.88 -26.37
C PRO A 6 17.36 8.19 -25.98
N SER A 7 16.89 7.29 -26.84
CA SER A 7 15.64 6.55 -26.62
C SER A 7 15.87 5.45 -25.59
N VAL A 8 15.01 5.41 -24.56
CA VAL A 8 15.09 4.44 -23.47
C VAL A 8 13.72 3.81 -23.23
N CYS A 9 13.72 2.48 -23.09
CA CYS A 9 12.53 1.70 -22.73
C CYS A 9 12.65 1.16 -21.30
N ALA A 10 11.77 1.61 -20.41
CA ALA A 10 11.55 0.97 -19.12
C ALA A 10 10.77 -0.34 -19.31
N CYS A 11 11.14 -1.39 -18.58
CA CYS A 11 10.55 -2.71 -18.70
C CYS A 11 10.10 -3.23 -17.33
N LEU A 12 8.82 -3.56 -17.22
CA LEU A 12 8.23 -4.23 -16.05
C LEU A 12 7.65 -5.58 -16.47
N ILE A 13 7.77 -6.58 -15.59
CA ILE A 13 7.25 -7.92 -15.83
C ILE A 13 6.37 -8.35 -14.65
N ALA A 14 5.14 -8.77 -14.95
CA ALA A 14 4.16 -9.13 -13.94
C ALA A 14 3.40 -10.38 -14.39
N VAL A 15 3.68 -11.53 -13.75
CA VAL A 15 3.11 -12.82 -14.14
C VAL A 15 2.65 -13.61 -12.91
N GLY A 16 1.50 -14.26 -12.99
CA GLY A 16 0.99 -15.19 -11.98
C GLY A 16 0.02 -14.57 -10.96
N ASP A 17 0.50 -14.34 -9.74
CA ASP A 17 -0.34 -13.91 -8.60
C ASP A 17 -0.80 -12.45 -8.72
N GLU A 18 -2.02 -12.16 -8.25
CA GLU A 18 -2.64 -10.83 -8.32
C GLU A 18 -1.76 -9.72 -7.73
N LYS A 19 -1.02 -10.03 -6.67
CA LYS A 19 -0.10 -9.08 -6.04
C LYS A 19 0.97 -8.54 -6.98
N TYR A 20 1.40 -9.33 -7.98
CA TYR A 20 2.43 -8.90 -8.94
C TYR A 20 1.87 -7.88 -9.93
N PHE A 21 0.61 -8.02 -10.36
CA PHE A 21 -0.05 -7.02 -11.21
C PHE A 21 -0.26 -5.72 -10.45
N LYS A 22 -0.70 -5.80 -9.18
CA LYS A 22 -0.82 -4.64 -8.30
C LYS A 22 0.51 -3.91 -8.16
N ALA A 23 1.59 -4.63 -7.85
CA ALA A 23 2.92 -4.06 -7.69
C ALA A 23 3.39 -3.36 -8.97
N ALA A 24 3.28 -4.05 -10.11
CA ALA A 24 3.73 -3.52 -11.40
C ALA A 24 2.92 -2.29 -11.84
N ALA A 25 1.62 -2.26 -11.62
CA ALA A 25 0.83 -1.07 -11.92
C ALA A 25 1.16 0.11 -11.00
N GLN A 26 1.45 -0.16 -9.73
CA GLN A 26 1.94 0.86 -8.81
C GLN A 26 3.35 1.36 -9.20
N ALA A 27 4.20 0.53 -9.81
CA ALA A 27 5.51 0.91 -10.33
C ALA A 27 5.39 1.71 -11.63
N ALA A 28 4.46 1.34 -12.51
CA ALA A 28 4.21 1.98 -13.79
C ALA A 28 3.84 3.46 -13.66
N ARG A 29 3.01 3.80 -12.68
CA ARG A 29 2.52 5.19 -12.45
C ARG A 29 3.66 6.21 -12.30
N PRO A 30 4.60 6.06 -11.34
CA PRO A 30 5.70 7.00 -11.21
C PRO A 30 6.72 6.93 -12.35
N ILE A 31 6.90 5.78 -13.02
CA ILE A 31 7.73 5.72 -14.24
C ILE A 31 7.16 6.67 -15.30
N LEU A 32 5.86 6.56 -15.59
CA LEU A 32 5.19 7.45 -16.54
C LEU A 32 5.14 8.89 -16.00
N GLY A 33 4.98 9.10 -14.69
CA GLY A 33 4.87 10.44 -14.10
C GLY A 33 6.17 11.23 -13.96
N LEU A 34 7.30 10.54 -13.75
CA LEU A 34 8.59 11.17 -13.37
C LEU A 34 9.68 10.99 -14.43
N THR A 35 9.39 10.28 -15.51
CA THR A 35 10.39 10.02 -16.56
C THR A 35 9.85 10.35 -17.94
N ASP A 36 10.74 10.50 -18.92
CA ASP A 36 10.43 10.69 -20.34
C ASP A 36 10.44 9.37 -21.13
N LEU A 37 10.56 8.23 -20.45
CA LEU A 37 10.81 6.93 -21.06
C LEU A 37 9.54 6.35 -21.70
N GLU A 38 9.75 5.48 -22.70
CA GLU A 38 8.76 4.48 -23.09
C GLU A 38 8.64 3.44 -21.96
N LEU A 39 7.46 2.87 -21.74
CA LEU A 39 7.24 1.81 -20.76
C LEU A 39 6.60 0.60 -21.43
N VAL A 40 7.24 -0.56 -21.31
CA VAL A 40 6.66 -1.85 -21.65
C VAL A 40 6.34 -2.63 -20.37
N ILE A 41 5.11 -3.12 -20.27
CA ILE A 41 4.69 -4.09 -19.25
C ILE A 41 4.40 -5.42 -19.92
N ALA A 42 5.18 -6.46 -19.63
CA ALA A 42 4.91 -7.81 -20.10
C ALA A 42 4.18 -8.63 -19.01
N THR A 43 3.01 -9.18 -19.33
CA THR A 43 2.13 -9.80 -18.33
C THR A 43 1.23 -10.90 -18.90
N ASP A 44 0.90 -11.90 -18.09
CA ASP A 44 -0.12 -12.92 -18.42
C ASP A 44 -1.56 -12.40 -18.26
N ARG A 45 -1.75 -11.17 -17.75
CA ARG A 45 -3.05 -10.48 -17.65
C ARG A 45 -3.01 -9.08 -18.29
N PRO A 46 -2.94 -8.99 -19.63
CA PRO A 46 -2.82 -7.70 -20.32
C PRO A 46 -4.03 -6.78 -20.11
N ASP A 47 -5.21 -7.34 -19.84
CA ASP A 47 -6.46 -6.60 -19.61
C ASP A 47 -6.68 -6.24 -18.12
N TRP A 48 -5.65 -6.30 -17.27
CA TRP A 48 -5.78 -6.01 -15.84
C TRP A 48 -6.11 -4.54 -15.58
N GLU A 49 -7.22 -4.27 -14.89
CA GLU A 49 -7.84 -2.93 -14.78
C GLU A 49 -6.94 -1.84 -14.19
N GLY A 50 -5.91 -2.20 -13.41
CA GLY A 50 -5.01 -1.20 -12.84
C GLY A 50 -3.89 -0.73 -13.78
N PHE A 51 -3.71 -1.34 -14.95
CA PHE A 51 -2.87 -0.80 -16.03
C PHE A 51 -3.65 0.28 -16.79
N LEU A 52 -3.50 1.53 -16.36
CA LEU A 52 -4.20 2.66 -16.96
C LEU A 52 -3.59 3.01 -18.33
N PRO A 53 -4.40 3.33 -19.35
CA PRO A 53 -3.89 3.71 -20.66
C PRO A 53 -3.00 4.95 -20.61
N ASP A 54 -1.82 4.88 -21.24
CA ASP A 54 -0.90 6.00 -21.44
C ASP A 54 -0.29 5.87 -22.85
N PRO A 55 -0.09 6.97 -23.61
CA PRO A 55 0.50 6.91 -24.95
C PRO A 55 1.91 6.34 -25.01
N ARG A 56 2.65 6.29 -23.89
CA ARG A 56 3.98 5.69 -23.79
C ARG A 56 3.96 4.29 -23.18
N LEU A 57 2.79 3.78 -22.79
CA LEU A 57 2.64 2.47 -22.20
C LEU A 57 2.23 1.44 -23.26
N THR A 58 3.05 0.41 -23.42
CA THR A 58 2.74 -0.79 -24.19
C THR A 58 2.58 -1.98 -23.24
N VAL A 59 1.39 -2.60 -23.22
CA VAL A 59 1.14 -3.81 -22.43
C VAL A 59 1.16 -5.03 -23.35
N LEU A 60 2.08 -5.96 -23.08
CA LEU A 60 2.29 -7.17 -23.86
C LEU A 60 1.75 -8.39 -23.13
N LYS A 61 1.08 -9.27 -23.86
CA LYS A 61 0.60 -10.55 -23.34
C LYS A 61 1.73 -11.58 -23.30
N LEU A 62 1.92 -12.22 -22.16
CA LEU A 62 2.71 -13.43 -21.96
C LEU A 62 1.80 -14.64 -21.75
N ASP A 63 2.35 -15.83 -21.93
CA ASP A 63 1.68 -17.07 -21.55
C ASP A 63 1.70 -17.25 -20.02
N ASP A 64 0.60 -17.73 -19.44
CA ASP A 64 0.53 -18.08 -18.03
C ASP A 64 1.38 -19.34 -17.77
N PRO A 65 2.45 -19.27 -16.95
CA PRO A 65 3.29 -20.43 -16.64
C PRO A 65 2.56 -21.48 -15.77
N GLY A 66 1.34 -21.19 -15.30
CA GLY A 66 0.53 -22.08 -14.49
C GLY A 66 0.89 -22.07 -12.99
N PRO A 67 0.12 -22.79 -12.16
CA PRO A 67 0.23 -22.70 -10.70
C PRO A 67 1.38 -23.51 -10.07
N GLY A 68 2.23 -24.18 -10.87
CA GLY A 68 3.05 -25.30 -10.38
C GLY A 68 4.56 -25.12 -10.32
N ASP A 69 5.17 -24.18 -11.04
CA ASP A 69 6.64 -24.12 -11.12
C ASP A 69 7.18 -22.69 -10.94
N ARG A 70 7.92 -22.50 -9.84
CA ARG A 70 8.60 -21.23 -9.52
C ARG A 70 9.66 -20.91 -10.58
N ALA A 71 10.27 -21.93 -11.19
CA ALA A 71 11.21 -21.76 -12.30
C ALA A 71 10.49 -21.28 -13.56
N ALA A 72 9.30 -21.78 -13.88
CA ALA A 72 8.53 -21.30 -15.04
C ALA A 72 8.17 -19.80 -14.96
N ARG A 73 7.89 -19.28 -13.75
CA ARG A 73 7.71 -17.83 -13.53
C ARG A 73 8.99 -17.03 -13.75
N PHE A 74 10.12 -17.61 -13.37
CA PHE A 74 11.42 -17.03 -13.65
C PHE A 74 11.72 -17.01 -15.16
N LEU A 75 11.44 -18.09 -15.88
CA LEU A 75 11.54 -18.15 -17.35
C LEU A 75 10.65 -17.11 -18.03
N SER A 76 9.51 -16.77 -17.41
CA SER A 76 8.61 -15.71 -17.89
C SER A 76 9.28 -14.33 -17.82
N LYS A 77 10.26 -14.10 -16.93
CA LYS A 77 11.03 -12.85 -16.90
C LYS A 77 11.85 -12.69 -18.17
N PHE A 78 12.54 -13.73 -18.62
CA PHE A 78 13.26 -13.68 -19.89
C PHE A 78 12.34 -13.55 -21.10
N ALA A 79 11.22 -14.27 -21.12
CA ALA A 79 10.22 -14.11 -22.18
C ALA A 79 9.66 -12.68 -22.23
N GLY A 80 9.41 -12.06 -21.07
CA GLY A 80 8.99 -10.68 -20.95
C GLY A 80 10.01 -9.68 -21.47
N LEU A 81 11.31 -9.87 -21.16
CA LEU A 81 12.38 -9.02 -21.67
C LEU A 81 12.56 -9.17 -23.19
N GLU A 82 12.48 -10.38 -23.72
CA GLU A 82 12.50 -10.62 -25.17
C GLU A 82 11.32 -9.94 -25.88
N ALA A 83 10.12 -10.01 -25.29
CA ALA A 83 8.94 -9.33 -25.81
C ALA A 83 9.11 -7.80 -25.78
N ALA A 84 9.67 -7.25 -24.71
CA ALA A 84 9.94 -5.82 -24.60
C ALA A 84 10.96 -5.32 -25.63
N LEU A 85 12.02 -6.10 -25.89
CA LEU A 85 12.98 -5.81 -26.95
C LEU A 85 12.36 -5.81 -28.35
N GLN A 86 11.32 -6.61 -28.58
CA GLN A 86 10.60 -6.62 -29.86
C GLN A 86 9.60 -5.47 -30.01
N ALA A 87 9.07 -4.96 -28.90
CA ALA A 87 8.04 -3.92 -28.88
C ALA A 87 8.61 -2.49 -28.93
N SER A 88 9.84 -2.29 -28.45
CA SER A 88 10.53 -1.00 -28.49
C SER A 88 11.73 -1.07 -29.43
N ASP A 89 12.07 0.04 -30.09
CA ASP A 89 13.32 0.23 -30.85
C ASP A 89 14.40 0.98 -30.04
N SER A 90 14.16 1.24 -28.75
CA SER A 90 15.08 2.01 -27.89
C SER A 90 16.48 1.39 -27.80
N ASP A 91 17.52 2.21 -27.87
CA ASP A 91 18.93 1.78 -27.77
C ASP A 91 19.29 1.26 -26.37
N TYR A 92 18.57 1.76 -25.36
CA TYR A 92 18.79 1.47 -23.96
C TYR A 92 17.53 0.94 -23.30
N LEU A 93 17.72 0.07 -22.31
CA LEU A 93 16.64 -0.49 -21.52
C LEU A 93 16.90 -0.23 -20.03
N LEU A 94 15.84 0.14 -19.32
CA LEU A 94 15.80 0.20 -17.87
C LEU A 94 14.90 -0.94 -17.38
N LEU A 95 15.51 -2.03 -16.93
CA LEU A 95 14.81 -3.18 -16.40
C LEU A 95 14.50 -2.92 -14.93
N LEU A 96 13.24 -3.10 -14.56
CA LEU A 96 12.74 -2.83 -13.23
C LEU A 96 11.96 -4.04 -12.71
N ASP A 97 12.23 -4.43 -11.46
CA ASP A 97 11.35 -5.35 -10.76
C ASP A 97 9.99 -4.71 -10.50
N GLY A 98 8.93 -5.53 -10.48
CA GLY A 98 7.56 -5.06 -10.30
C GLY A 98 7.32 -4.37 -8.94
N ASP A 99 8.20 -4.57 -7.98
CA ASP A 99 8.16 -3.94 -6.66
C ASP A 99 9.10 -2.71 -6.56
N THR A 100 9.60 -2.18 -7.66
CA THR A 100 10.36 -0.91 -7.66
C THR A 100 9.44 0.32 -7.64
N ARG A 101 9.99 1.46 -7.21
CA ARG A 101 9.35 2.78 -7.25
C ARG A 101 10.34 3.84 -7.70
N VAL A 102 10.07 4.48 -8.84
CA VAL A 102 10.74 5.73 -9.20
C VAL A 102 10.25 6.83 -8.28
N VAL A 103 11.16 7.56 -7.63
CA VAL A 103 10.83 8.60 -6.63
C VAL A 103 11.45 9.96 -6.94
N ALA A 104 12.34 10.04 -7.93
CA ALA A 104 12.89 11.28 -8.45
C ALA A 104 12.80 11.33 -9.98
N PRO A 105 12.80 12.52 -10.60
CA PRO A 105 12.87 12.62 -12.05
C PRO A 105 14.10 11.93 -12.64
N ILE A 106 13.90 11.16 -13.70
CA ILE A 106 14.96 10.47 -14.44
C ILE A 106 14.73 10.70 -15.93
N THR A 107 15.76 11.17 -16.63
CA THR A 107 15.72 11.36 -18.09
C THR A 107 16.43 10.23 -18.83
N GLY A 108 16.03 9.99 -20.07
CA GLY A 108 16.71 9.03 -20.94
C GLY A 108 18.21 9.36 -21.12
N SER A 109 18.56 10.65 -21.13
CA SER A 109 19.96 11.10 -21.20
C SER A 109 20.77 10.73 -19.95
N GLU A 110 20.19 10.77 -18.76
CA GLU A 110 20.87 10.34 -17.53
C GLU A 110 21.12 8.83 -17.57
N ILE A 111 20.12 8.05 -18.01
CA ILE A 111 20.25 6.59 -18.13
C ILE A 111 21.34 6.21 -19.14
N ALA A 112 21.34 6.83 -20.31
CA ALA A 112 22.38 6.59 -21.32
C ALA A 112 23.78 6.99 -20.79
N GLY A 113 23.84 8.05 -19.96
CA GLY A 113 25.06 8.51 -19.32
C GLY A 113 25.65 7.53 -18.30
N LEU A 114 24.83 6.76 -17.58
CA LEU A 114 25.29 5.79 -16.57
C LEU A 114 26.18 4.69 -17.13
N LEU A 115 25.85 4.22 -18.34
CA LEU A 115 26.57 3.11 -18.96
C LEU A 115 27.98 3.51 -19.38
N GLY A 116 28.20 4.78 -19.76
CA GLY A 116 29.40 5.17 -20.49
C GLY A 116 29.64 4.22 -21.67
N ASP A 117 30.81 3.58 -21.69
CA ASP A 117 31.27 2.57 -22.65
C ASP A 117 31.07 1.11 -22.17
N ARG A 118 30.22 0.88 -21.16
CA ARG A 118 29.86 -0.45 -20.63
C ARG A 118 28.53 -0.98 -21.19
N ASP A 119 28.32 -2.28 -21.03
CA ASP A 119 27.14 -3.01 -21.51
C ASP A 119 25.97 -2.89 -20.52
N PHE A 120 26.28 -2.93 -19.22
CA PHE A 120 25.31 -2.88 -18.12
C PHE A 120 25.72 -1.86 -17.06
N ALA A 121 24.75 -1.38 -16.29
CA ALA A 121 24.97 -0.60 -15.08
C ALA A 121 24.04 -1.13 -13.98
N MET A 122 24.61 -1.52 -12.82
CA MET A 122 23.89 -2.10 -11.69
C MET A 122 24.54 -1.69 -10.36
N VAL A 123 23.76 -1.69 -9.29
CA VAL A 123 24.27 -1.46 -7.93
C VAL A 123 24.89 -2.74 -7.39
N GLU A 124 26.10 -2.65 -6.81
CA GLU A 124 26.69 -3.76 -6.06
C GLU A 124 25.96 -3.92 -4.73
N GLN A 125 25.34 -5.07 -4.52
CA GLN A 125 24.84 -5.48 -3.22
C GLN A 125 26.00 -5.98 -2.36
N ARG A 126 26.35 -5.17 -1.36
CA ARG A 126 27.53 -5.42 -0.50
C ARG A 126 27.20 -6.19 0.77
N THR A 127 25.93 -6.20 1.18
CA THR A 127 25.47 -6.92 2.38
C THR A 127 23.99 -7.30 2.27
N ILE A 128 23.46 -7.96 3.31
CA ILE A 128 22.02 -8.05 3.58
C ILE A 128 21.83 -7.66 5.05
N ARG A 129 20.95 -6.68 5.31
CA ARG A 129 20.57 -6.20 6.63
C ARG A 129 20.12 -7.38 7.50
N GLY A 130 20.71 -7.48 8.70
CA GLY A 130 20.44 -8.59 9.63
C GLY A 130 21.12 -9.91 9.28
N SER A 131 21.97 -9.94 8.25
CA SER A 131 22.81 -11.09 7.92
C SER A 131 24.29 -10.82 8.22
N GLN A 132 25.11 -11.86 8.13
CA GLN A 132 26.58 -11.74 8.11
C GLN A 132 27.15 -11.83 6.68
N MET A 133 26.30 -11.64 5.66
CA MET A 133 26.76 -11.71 4.27
C MET A 133 27.67 -10.53 3.94
N ASP A 134 28.86 -10.88 3.46
CA ASP A 134 29.87 -10.02 2.91
C ASP A 134 30.26 -10.49 1.50
N ARG A 135 31.22 -9.81 0.87
CA ARG A 135 31.67 -10.17 -0.49
C ARG A 135 32.14 -11.61 -0.59
N SER A 136 32.88 -12.12 0.40
CA SER A 136 33.36 -13.51 0.39
C SER A 136 32.19 -14.49 0.45
N SER A 137 31.17 -14.17 1.25
CA SER A 137 29.93 -14.94 1.37
C SER A 137 29.11 -14.93 0.06
N PHE A 138 28.94 -13.77 -0.57
CA PHE A 138 28.29 -13.66 -1.88
C PHE A 138 29.05 -14.40 -2.97
N ARG A 139 30.39 -14.31 -2.97
CA ARG A 139 31.22 -15.04 -3.93
C ARG A 139 31.07 -16.55 -3.76
N ARG A 140 31.04 -17.02 -2.51
CA ARG A 140 30.77 -18.44 -2.22
C ARG A 140 29.39 -18.86 -2.71
N HIS A 141 28.37 -18.05 -2.42
CA HIS A 141 27.02 -18.28 -2.93
C HIS A 141 26.98 -18.38 -4.47
N TYR A 142 27.63 -17.45 -5.16
CA TYR A 142 27.77 -17.48 -6.62
C TYR A 142 28.46 -18.75 -7.14
N ILE A 143 29.52 -19.22 -6.47
CA ILE A 143 30.21 -20.45 -6.84
C ILE A 143 29.33 -21.67 -6.62
N ASP A 144 28.72 -21.76 -5.44
CA ASP A 144 27.99 -22.95 -4.99
C ASP A 144 26.65 -23.13 -5.71
N HIS A 145 26.10 -22.05 -6.28
CA HIS A 145 24.80 -22.06 -6.95
C HIS A 145 24.88 -21.62 -8.42
N SER A 146 25.17 -20.35 -8.70
CA SER A 146 25.10 -19.77 -10.05
C SER A 146 26.09 -20.44 -11.02
N LEU A 147 27.37 -20.54 -10.66
CA LEU A 147 28.38 -21.21 -11.48
C LEU A 147 28.12 -22.69 -11.60
N ARG A 148 27.81 -23.34 -10.48
CA ARG A 148 27.51 -24.78 -10.45
C ARG A 148 26.39 -25.16 -11.42
N PHE A 149 25.39 -24.31 -11.59
CA PHE A 149 24.30 -24.54 -12.52
C PHE A 149 24.65 -24.13 -13.96
N ILE A 150 25.13 -22.89 -14.16
CA ILE A 150 25.25 -22.27 -15.48
C ILE A 150 26.53 -22.73 -16.21
N ALA A 151 27.63 -22.91 -15.50
CA ALA A 151 28.93 -23.23 -16.07
C ALA A 151 29.84 -23.91 -15.03
N PRO A 152 29.60 -25.19 -14.69
CA PRO A 152 30.27 -25.87 -13.57
C PRO A 152 31.79 -25.97 -13.73
N ASP A 153 32.29 -25.92 -14.96
CA ASP A 153 33.72 -25.99 -15.28
C ASP A 153 34.40 -24.61 -15.39
N ALA A 154 33.66 -23.52 -15.18
CA ALA A 154 34.22 -22.18 -15.28
C ALA A 154 35.07 -21.82 -14.06
N VAL A 155 36.18 -21.13 -14.31
CA VAL A 155 37.05 -20.62 -13.24
C VAL A 155 36.37 -19.42 -12.58
N PRO A 156 36.09 -19.46 -11.26
CA PRO A 156 35.49 -18.33 -10.58
C PRO A 156 36.48 -17.16 -10.50
N PRO A 157 35.99 -15.90 -10.59
CA PRO A 157 36.84 -14.72 -10.45
C PRO A 157 37.49 -14.70 -9.06
N SER A 158 38.60 -13.98 -8.90
CA SER A 158 39.15 -13.75 -7.57
C SER A 158 38.17 -12.93 -6.71
N GLU A 159 38.33 -12.95 -5.40
CA GLU A 159 37.48 -12.14 -4.49
C GLU A 159 37.64 -10.63 -4.73
N ALA A 160 38.83 -10.19 -5.16
CA ALA A 160 39.08 -8.79 -5.49
C ALA A 160 38.31 -8.33 -6.74
N GLU A 161 38.15 -9.22 -7.72
CA GLU A 161 37.48 -8.95 -9.00
C GLU A 161 35.96 -9.15 -8.92
N PHE A 162 35.49 -10.03 -8.03
CA PHE A 162 34.07 -10.34 -7.91
C PHE A 162 33.24 -9.15 -7.38
N ARG A 163 32.06 -8.95 -7.99
CA ARG A 163 31.04 -8.01 -7.55
C ARG A 163 29.69 -8.72 -7.58
N PHE A 164 28.91 -8.56 -6.51
CA PHE A 164 27.56 -9.13 -6.45
C PHE A 164 26.54 -8.05 -6.84
N PHE A 165 26.11 -8.04 -8.08
CA PHE A 165 25.20 -7.00 -8.58
C PHE A 165 23.74 -7.37 -8.33
N ASN A 166 22.91 -6.39 -7.96
CA ASN A 166 21.47 -6.63 -7.84
C ASN A 166 20.76 -6.44 -9.19
N SER A 167 19.89 -7.39 -9.57
CA SER A 167 19.16 -7.37 -10.85
C SER A 167 17.76 -6.74 -10.79
N GLY A 168 17.37 -6.15 -9.65
CA GLY A 168 16.07 -5.48 -9.51
C GLY A 168 15.98 -4.14 -10.22
N VAL A 169 17.13 -3.51 -10.47
CA VAL A 169 17.28 -2.37 -11.39
C VAL A 169 18.51 -2.61 -12.24
N VAL A 170 18.32 -2.71 -13.56
CA VAL A 170 19.40 -2.89 -14.52
C VAL A 170 19.26 -1.87 -15.63
N VAL A 171 20.32 -1.11 -15.86
CA VAL A 171 20.46 -0.33 -17.10
C VAL A 171 21.25 -1.18 -18.09
N ALA A 172 20.73 -1.36 -19.30
CA ALA A 172 21.34 -2.21 -20.31
C ALA A 172 21.38 -1.55 -21.68
N ARG A 173 22.46 -1.77 -22.43
CA ARG A 173 22.46 -1.58 -23.89
C ARG A 173 21.66 -2.70 -24.54
N ARG A 174 20.81 -2.35 -25.52
CA ARG A 174 20.01 -3.32 -26.29
C ARG A 174 20.80 -4.53 -26.74
N GLN A 175 21.90 -4.30 -27.48
CA GLN A 175 22.69 -5.39 -28.07
C GLN A 175 23.25 -6.34 -26.99
N ALA A 176 23.71 -5.80 -25.86
CA ALA A 176 24.25 -6.62 -24.79
C ALA A 176 23.15 -7.46 -24.10
N LEU A 177 21.97 -6.87 -23.91
CA LEU A 177 20.83 -7.60 -23.37
C LEU A 177 20.37 -8.71 -24.32
N GLU A 178 20.29 -8.46 -25.63
CA GLU A 178 19.96 -9.48 -26.63
C GLU A 178 20.94 -10.67 -26.60
N GLU A 179 22.23 -10.40 -26.43
CA GLU A 179 23.26 -11.43 -26.31
C GLU A 179 23.13 -12.23 -25.01
N LEU A 180 22.85 -11.57 -23.88
CA LEU A 180 22.60 -12.21 -22.60
C LEU A 180 21.35 -13.10 -22.66
N LEU A 181 20.24 -12.61 -23.22
CA LEU A 181 18.99 -13.37 -23.35
C LEU A 181 19.16 -14.59 -24.24
N ARG A 182 19.86 -14.44 -25.38
CA ARG A 182 20.17 -15.56 -26.28
C ARG A 182 21.01 -16.63 -25.55
N PHE A 183 21.98 -16.20 -24.74
CA PHE A 183 22.77 -17.10 -23.92
C PHE A 183 21.91 -17.79 -22.85
N ALA A 184 21.13 -17.04 -22.08
CA ALA A 184 20.29 -17.57 -21.02
C ALA A 184 19.30 -18.60 -21.57
N ARG A 185 18.62 -18.28 -22.67
CA ARG A 185 17.73 -19.21 -23.40
C ARG A 185 18.47 -20.49 -23.81
N GLY A 186 19.69 -20.40 -24.30
CA GLY A 186 20.52 -21.57 -24.63
C GLY A 186 20.78 -22.47 -23.41
N GLN A 187 21.06 -21.88 -22.24
CA GLN A 187 21.26 -22.63 -20.99
C GLN A 187 19.95 -23.25 -20.49
N ILE A 188 18.84 -22.52 -20.58
CA ILE A 188 17.51 -23.00 -20.21
C ILE A 188 17.13 -24.21 -21.07
N VAL A 189 17.30 -24.12 -22.38
CA VAL A 189 17.01 -25.21 -23.32
C VAL A 189 17.92 -26.41 -23.07
N ALA A 190 19.20 -26.19 -22.76
CA ALA A 190 20.14 -27.27 -22.46
C ALA A 190 19.84 -27.99 -21.13
N ALA A 191 19.19 -27.32 -20.18
CA ALA A 191 18.81 -27.90 -18.90
C ALA A 191 17.61 -28.86 -19.02
N ASP A 192 16.75 -28.70 -20.04
CA ASP A 192 15.57 -29.52 -20.37
C ASP A 192 14.71 -29.86 -19.12
N ASP A 193 14.72 -31.11 -18.67
CA ASP A 193 13.98 -31.63 -17.50
C ASP A 193 14.68 -31.37 -16.14
N THR A 194 15.85 -30.75 -16.13
CA THR A 194 16.58 -30.48 -14.89
C THR A 194 15.90 -29.33 -14.14
N PRO A 195 15.51 -29.53 -12.87
CA PRO A 195 14.97 -28.45 -12.04
C PRO A 195 15.94 -27.26 -12.05
N HIS A 196 15.42 -26.07 -12.30
CA HIS A 196 16.20 -24.84 -12.43
C HIS A 196 16.68 -24.31 -11.06
N GLN A 197 17.40 -25.15 -10.32
CA GLN A 197 17.80 -24.95 -8.94
C GLN A 197 19.04 -25.79 -8.59
N VAL A 198 19.77 -25.36 -7.57
CA VAL A 198 20.87 -26.09 -6.95
C VAL A 198 20.55 -26.27 -5.46
N GLY A 199 20.21 -27.50 -5.07
CA GLY A 199 19.68 -27.77 -3.73
C GLY A 199 18.34 -27.06 -3.53
N GLU A 200 18.24 -26.23 -2.50
CA GLU A 200 17.05 -25.40 -2.22
C GLU A 200 17.08 -24.03 -2.91
N HIS A 201 18.22 -23.67 -3.51
CA HIS A 201 18.39 -22.37 -4.16
C HIS A 201 17.91 -22.43 -5.62
N MET A 202 16.86 -21.69 -5.92
CA MET A 202 16.38 -21.49 -7.28
C MET A 202 17.33 -20.58 -8.05
N ILE A 203 17.66 -20.95 -9.29
CA ILE A 203 18.44 -20.11 -10.19
C ILE A 203 17.51 -19.08 -10.83
N ALA A 204 17.86 -17.80 -10.70
CA ALA A 204 17.05 -16.66 -11.12
C ALA A 204 17.84 -15.73 -12.05
N ASP A 205 17.25 -14.60 -12.42
CA ASP A 205 17.82 -13.66 -13.39
C ASP A 205 19.11 -13.07 -12.82
N GLN A 206 19.12 -12.81 -11.52
CA GLN A 206 20.30 -12.36 -10.81
C GLN A 206 21.49 -13.29 -11.02
N ASP A 207 21.29 -14.61 -11.08
CA ASP A 207 22.36 -15.59 -11.31
C ASP A 207 22.92 -15.53 -12.73
N TYR A 208 22.04 -15.33 -13.73
CA TYR A 208 22.46 -15.13 -15.11
C TYR A 208 23.22 -13.82 -15.28
N PHE A 209 22.76 -12.74 -14.66
CA PHE A 209 23.50 -11.48 -14.61
C PHE A 209 24.84 -11.65 -13.90
N GLN A 210 24.88 -12.33 -12.74
CA GLN A 210 26.13 -12.60 -12.02
C GLN A 210 27.11 -13.33 -12.92
N TYR A 211 26.68 -14.43 -13.55
CA TYR A 211 27.53 -15.21 -14.46
C TYR A 211 28.04 -14.35 -15.61
N TRP A 212 27.14 -13.57 -16.22
CA TRP A 212 27.46 -12.77 -17.37
C TRP A 212 28.54 -11.73 -17.05
N VAL A 213 28.37 -10.97 -15.98
CA VAL A 213 29.24 -9.82 -15.67
C VAL A 213 30.49 -10.19 -14.88
N ASN A 214 30.49 -11.31 -14.15
CA ASN A 214 31.65 -11.76 -13.37
C ASN A 214 32.51 -12.80 -14.09
N THR A 215 31.96 -13.59 -15.02
CA THR A 215 32.68 -14.72 -15.63
C THR A 215 32.65 -14.70 -17.15
N LYS A 216 31.48 -14.48 -17.78
CA LYS A 216 31.41 -14.50 -19.25
C LYS A 216 32.04 -13.28 -19.89
N ARG A 217 31.80 -12.09 -19.33
CA ARG A 217 32.26 -10.77 -19.78
C ARG A 217 32.68 -9.93 -18.57
N PRO A 218 33.80 -10.27 -17.90
CA PRO A 218 34.30 -9.48 -16.79
C PRO A 218 34.53 -8.03 -17.20
N GLY A 219 34.09 -7.08 -16.38
CA GLY A 219 34.20 -5.64 -16.65
C GLY A 219 33.14 -5.07 -17.60
N SER A 220 32.14 -5.85 -18.02
CA SER A 220 31.02 -5.38 -18.85
C SER A 220 29.97 -4.58 -18.08
N CYS A 221 29.94 -4.68 -16.75
CA CYS A 221 29.03 -3.92 -15.89
C CYS A 221 29.74 -2.77 -15.18
N MET A 222 29.16 -1.58 -15.29
CA MET A 222 29.45 -0.44 -14.43
C MET A 222 28.78 -0.64 -13.07
N GLU A 223 29.52 -0.38 -12.00
CA GLU A 223 28.92 -0.18 -10.68
C GLU A 223 28.37 1.25 -10.60
N ILE A 224 27.07 1.38 -10.32
CA ILE A 224 26.43 2.68 -10.11
C ILE A 224 26.10 2.91 -8.64
N ASP A 225 25.86 4.17 -8.29
CA ASP A 225 25.54 4.57 -6.93
C ASP A 225 24.23 3.94 -6.45
N SER A 226 24.16 3.68 -5.14
CA SER A 226 23.02 3.01 -4.52
C SER A 226 21.70 3.78 -4.64
N ASP A 227 21.72 5.06 -4.99
CA ASP A 227 20.52 5.85 -5.25
C ASP A 227 19.72 5.38 -6.48
N TRP A 228 20.35 4.67 -7.41
CA TRP A 228 19.70 4.08 -8.59
C TRP A 228 19.01 2.74 -8.34
N ASN A 229 19.26 2.10 -7.19
CA ASN A 229 18.61 0.86 -6.79
C ASN A 229 18.60 0.76 -5.26
N HIS A 230 17.95 1.72 -4.62
CA HIS A 230 18.08 1.93 -3.20
C HIS A 230 17.13 1.00 -2.42
N CYS A 231 17.71 0.01 -1.77
CA CYS A 231 16.96 -1.06 -1.15
C CYS A 231 17.19 -1.14 0.34
N PHE A 232 16.10 -1.16 1.10
CA PHE A 232 16.11 -1.28 2.55
C PHE A 232 16.83 -2.52 3.07
N TRP A 233 16.80 -3.60 2.31
CA TRP A 233 17.41 -4.86 2.74
C TRP A 233 18.93 -4.85 2.64
N TRP A 234 19.57 -3.89 1.99
CA TRP A 234 21.04 -3.87 1.92
C TRP A 234 21.69 -2.49 1.97
N ASP A 235 20.93 -1.41 1.84
CA ASP A 235 21.40 -0.05 2.02
C ASP A 235 21.03 0.50 3.42
N ASP A 236 21.93 1.29 3.99
CA ASP A 236 21.73 2.02 5.25
C ASP A 236 22.49 3.36 5.18
N PRO A 237 21.86 4.51 5.48
CA PRO A 237 20.45 4.71 5.85
C PRO A 237 19.48 4.46 4.68
N TRP A 238 18.20 4.25 4.99
CA TRP A 238 17.13 4.08 3.99
C TRP A 238 15.90 4.96 4.34
N PRO A 239 15.22 5.58 3.36
CA PRO A 239 15.74 5.90 2.04
C PRO A 239 16.81 7.01 2.12
N LEU A 240 17.74 7.01 1.16
CA LEU A 240 18.61 8.16 0.92
C LEU A 240 17.80 9.33 0.34
N PRO A 241 18.05 10.58 0.76
CA PRO A 241 17.44 11.77 0.13
C PRO A 241 17.75 11.91 -1.36
N THR A 242 18.83 11.27 -1.82
CA THR A 242 19.24 11.24 -3.23
C THR A 242 18.62 10.09 -4.01
N ALA A 243 17.88 9.17 -3.35
CA ALA A 243 17.31 8.00 -3.99
C ALA A 243 16.47 8.39 -5.22
N ARG A 244 16.73 7.72 -6.34
CA ARG A 244 16.01 7.87 -7.60
C ARG A 244 15.02 6.74 -7.80
N ILE A 245 15.43 5.53 -7.43
CA ILE A 245 14.61 4.32 -7.51
C ILE A 245 14.71 3.58 -6.18
N LEU A 246 13.57 3.38 -5.52
CA LEU A 246 13.45 2.50 -4.36
C LEU A 246 13.15 1.08 -4.83
N HIS A 247 13.80 0.10 -4.21
CA HIS A 247 13.60 -1.32 -4.50
C HIS A 247 13.38 -2.10 -3.20
N PHE A 248 12.47 -3.07 -3.25
CA PHE A 248 11.92 -3.72 -2.06
C PHE A 248 12.20 -5.22 -1.97
N SER A 249 12.85 -5.79 -2.98
CA SER A 249 13.40 -7.14 -3.09
C SER A 249 12.46 -8.25 -2.61
N ASN A 250 11.52 -8.63 -3.48
CA ASN A 250 10.49 -9.67 -3.33
C ASN A 250 9.31 -9.33 -2.42
N PHE A 251 9.25 -8.09 -1.94
CA PHE A 251 8.09 -7.58 -1.24
C PHE A 251 7.40 -6.57 -2.16
N CYS A 252 6.29 -6.98 -2.78
CA CYS A 252 5.37 -6.08 -3.49
C CYS A 252 4.92 -4.85 -2.65
N ASN A 253 5.22 -4.86 -1.35
CA ASN A 253 4.95 -3.81 -0.40
C ASN A 253 6.31 -3.33 0.13
N GLY A 254 6.78 -2.17 -0.32
CA GLY A 254 8.05 -1.64 0.17
C GLY A 254 8.14 -1.50 1.69
N PRO A 255 9.35 -1.47 2.25
CA PRO A 255 9.60 -0.70 3.45
C PRO A 255 9.24 0.76 3.15
N THR A 256 8.79 1.47 4.16
CA THR A 256 8.25 2.82 4.06
C THR A 256 8.87 3.63 5.19
N ASP A 257 9.73 4.60 4.90
CA ASP A 257 10.37 5.43 5.94
C ASP A 257 9.99 6.91 5.82
N ASP A 258 9.34 7.36 4.73
CA ASP A 258 8.70 8.69 4.70
C ASP A 258 7.52 8.82 5.65
N LEU A 259 6.87 7.70 5.95
CA LEU A 259 5.70 7.74 6.80
C LEU A 259 6.07 8.07 8.26
N LEU A 260 7.34 7.93 8.71
CA LEU A 260 7.80 8.42 10.03
C LEU A 260 8.34 9.85 9.98
N ALA A 261 8.87 10.30 8.85
CA ALA A 261 9.49 11.61 8.75
C ALA A 261 8.46 12.76 8.59
N GLY A 262 7.30 12.49 7.99
CA GLY A 262 6.27 13.50 7.68
C GLY A 262 5.13 13.65 8.68
N GLY A 263 5.12 12.93 9.81
CA GLY A 263 3.96 12.92 10.72
C GLY A 263 2.66 12.47 10.02
N PHE A 264 1.51 13.00 10.44
CA PHE A 264 0.22 12.75 9.80
C PHE A 264 -0.64 14.03 9.78
N GLU A 265 -1.63 14.11 8.90
CA GLU A 265 -2.63 15.19 8.98
C GLU A 265 -3.83 14.73 9.80
N ALA A 266 -4.15 15.46 10.86
CA ALA A 266 -5.30 15.20 11.70
C ALA A 266 -6.54 15.85 11.08
N ILE A 267 -7.60 15.08 10.88
CA ILE A 267 -8.89 15.54 10.36
C ILE A 267 -9.91 15.41 11.49
N ILE A 268 -10.29 16.55 12.07
CA ILE A 268 -11.28 16.61 13.15
C ILE A 268 -12.61 17.10 12.58
N VAL A 269 -13.62 16.23 12.54
CA VAL A 269 -14.97 16.60 12.08
C VAL A 269 -15.78 17.08 13.27
N THR A 270 -16.24 18.33 13.26
CA THR A 270 -16.94 18.95 14.39
C THR A 270 -18.35 19.44 14.03
N HIS A 271 -19.25 19.38 15.00
CA HIS A 271 -20.55 20.05 14.99
C HIS A 271 -20.95 20.31 16.44
N GLU A 272 -21.10 21.58 16.82
CA GLU A 272 -21.44 21.99 18.19
C GLU A 272 -20.53 21.32 19.25
N SER A 273 -19.21 21.42 19.06
CA SER A 273 -18.20 20.71 19.88
C SER A 273 -17.19 21.63 20.56
N VAL A 274 -17.54 22.92 20.77
CA VAL A 274 -16.62 23.94 21.30
C VAL A 274 -15.98 23.52 22.64
N ALA A 275 -16.72 22.76 23.46
CA ALA A 275 -16.31 22.35 24.80
C ALA A 275 -15.16 21.31 24.84
N VAL A 276 -14.92 20.58 23.74
CA VAL A 276 -13.92 19.49 23.69
C VAL A 276 -12.84 19.69 22.63
N LEU A 277 -13.09 20.57 21.66
CA LEU A 277 -12.25 20.74 20.48
C LEU A 277 -10.80 21.12 20.81
N GLU A 278 -10.57 22.02 21.79
CA GLU A 278 -9.22 22.45 22.16
C GLU A 278 -8.35 21.29 22.65
N GLU A 279 -8.91 20.41 23.49
CA GLU A 279 -8.17 19.26 24.04
C GLU A 279 -7.79 18.28 22.93
N SER A 280 -8.70 18.01 21.99
CA SER A 280 -8.45 17.11 20.85
C SER A 280 -7.40 17.67 19.88
N VAL A 281 -7.48 18.97 19.53
CA VAL A 281 -6.46 19.65 18.70
C VAL A 281 -5.09 19.58 19.35
N ARG A 282 -5.01 19.82 20.67
CA ARG A 282 -3.75 19.74 21.42
C ARG A 282 -3.20 18.32 21.42
N ALA A 283 -4.05 17.31 21.65
CA ALA A 283 -3.67 15.91 21.64
C ALA A 283 -3.09 15.49 20.28
N ALA A 284 -3.76 15.85 19.18
CA ALA A 284 -3.28 15.57 17.82
C ALA A 284 -1.89 16.16 17.55
N ARG A 285 -1.64 17.41 17.94
CA ARG A 285 -0.32 18.05 17.80
C ARG A 285 0.77 17.35 18.62
N VAL A 286 0.48 17.00 19.88
CA VAL A 286 1.43 16.26 20.74
C VAL A 286 1.74 14.88 20.16
N ALA A 287 0.73 14.24 19.56
CA ALA A 287 0.86 12.95 18.88
C ALA A 287 1.70 13.01 17.60
N GLY A 288 2.03 14.21 17.09
CA GLY A 288 2.86 14.39 15.91
C GLY A 288 2.08 14.70 14.63
N ALA A 289 0.87 15.24 14.74
CA ALA A 289 0.17 15.79 13.58
C ALA A 289 0.95 16.99 13.02
N VAL A 290 1.22 17.01 11.71
CA VAL A 290 1.91 18.13 11.04
C VAL A 290 0.96 19.28 10.74
N GLU A 291 -0.31 18.96 10.49
CA GLU A 291 -1.39 19.90 10.30
C GLU A 291 -2.65 19.36 10.97
N VAL A 292 -3.49 20.27 11.47
CA VAL A 292 -4.80 19.93 12.04
C VAL A 292 -5.86 20.62 11.21
N LEU A 293 -6.58 19.82 10.44
CA LEU A 293 -7.72 20.22 9.63
C LEU A 293 -9.02 20.00 10.41
N VAL A 294 -9.70 21.09 10.75
CA VAL A 294 -11.03 21.03 11.37
C VAL A 294 -12.09 21.18 10.28
N VAL A 295 -12.96 20.19 10.14
CA VAL A 295 -14.12 20.25 9.25
C VAL A 295 -15.35 20.61 10.09
N ASP A 296 -15.79 21.86 9.99
CA ASP A 296 -16.96 22.35 10.71
C ASP A 296 -18.24 22.10 9.92
N ASN A 297 -19.12 21.25 10.47
CA ASN A 297 -20.41 20.91 9.90
C ASN A 297 -21.49 21.93 10.28
N ALA A 298 -21.23 23.22 10.05
CA ALA A 298 -22.13 24.35 10.33
C ALA A 298 -22.49 24.49 11.83
N SER A 299 -21.49 24.61 12.70
CA SER A 299 -21.72 24.87 14.12
C SER A 299 -22.16 26.31 14.38
N THR A 300 -22.85 26.54 15.50
CA THR A 300 -23.31 27.85 15.96
C THR A 300 -22.80 28.22 17.36
N ASP A 301 -22.16 27.28 18.05
CA ASP A 301 -21.57 27.44 19.39
C ASP A 301 -20.19 28.11 19.45
N GLY A 302 -19.61 28.49 18.31
CA GLY A 302 -18.27 29.06 18.22
C GLY A 302 -17.15 28.04 17.90
N SER A 303 -17.48 26.79 17.58
CA SER A 303 -16.49 25.75 17.25
C SER A 303 -15.53 26.15 16.12
N ALA A 304 -16.06 26.77 15.06
CA ALA A 304 -15.25 27.19 13.91
C ALA A 304 -14.29 28.33 14.28
N GLU A 305 -14.78 29.33 15.02
CA GLU A 305 -13.99 30.47 15.51
C GLU A 305 -12.87 30.00 16.46
N LEU A 306 -13.19 29.03 17.33
CA LEU A 306 -12.20 28.41 18.20
C LEU A 306 -11.13 27.67 17.38
N ALA A 307 -11.50 26.88 16.37
CA ALA A 307 -10.55 26.18 15.51
C ALA A 307 -9.55 27.15 14.83
N VAL A 308 -10.05 28.26 14.29
CA VAL A 308 -9.21 29.32 13.71
C VAL A 308 -8.28 29.94 14.77
N THR A 309 -8.80 30.23 15.97
CA THR A 309 -8.02 30.79 17.09
C THR A 309 -6.91 29.84 17.53
N LEU A 310 -7.14 28.53 17.46
CA LEU A 310 -6.16 27.49 17.75
C LEU A 310 -5.13 27.31 16.62
N GLY A 311 -5.27 28.02 15.50
CA GLY A 311 -4.38 27.95 14.34
C GLY A 311 -4.58 26.71 13.49
N CYS A 312 -5.80 26.16 13.44
CA CYS A 312 -6.15 25.04 12.57
C CYS A 312 -6.56 25.54 11.19
N LYS A 313 -6.37 24.72 10.15
CA LYS A 313 -7.05 24.91 8.87
C LYS A 313 -8.52 24.52 9.04
N VAL A 314 -9.45 25.35 8.54
CA VAL A 314 -10.89 25.11 8.71
C VAL A 314 -11.58 24.93 7.37
N VAL A 315 -12.33 23.83 7.24
CA VAL A 315 -13.26 23.58 6.13
C VAL A 315 -14.68 23.74 6.67
N GLN A 316 -15.35 24.83 6.30
CA GLN A 316 -16.71 25.10 6.76
C GLN A 316 -17.74 24.54 5.77
N ALA A 317 -18.67 23.74 6.26
CA ALA A 317 -19.87 23.35 5.54
C ALA A 317 -20.98 24.39 5.71
N THR A 318 -21.82 24.56 4.68
CA THR A 318 -22.99 25.44 4.76
C THR A 318 -24.16 24.83 5.55
N THR A 319 -24.16 23.50 5.68
CA THR A 319 -25.18 22.72 6.39
C THR A 319 -24.53 21.49 6.98
N ASN A 320 -25.01 21.02 8.13
CA ASN A 320 -24.58 19.74 8.68
C ASN A 320 -25.04 18.58 7.78
N LYS A 321 -24.11 17.94 7.07
CA LYS A 321 -24.36 16.76 6.22
C LYS A 321 -23.98 15.44 6.90
N GLY A 322 -23.53 15.49 8.15
CA GLY A 322 -23.13 14.32 8.91
C GLY A 322 -21.64 14.04 8.86
N PHE A 323 -21.23 13.01 9.61
CA PHE A 323 -19.82 12.65 9.80
C PHE A 323 -19.16 12.21 8.50
N ALA A 324 -19.78 11.29 7.74
CA ALA A 324 -19.21 10.76 6.50
C ALA A 324 -18.86 11.86 5.49
N ALA A 325 -19.80 12.79 5.26
CA ALA A 325 -19.59 13.92 4.37
C ALA A 325 -18.48 14.86 4.86
N GLY A 326 -18.43 15.13 6.17
CA GLY A 326 -17.39 15.94 6.79
C GLY A 326 -16.01 15.29 6.70
N ALA A 327 -15.90 14.01 7.06
CA ALA A 327 -14.66 13.23 6.98
C ALA A 327 -14.13 13.17 5.55
N ASN A 328 -14.99 12.88 4.57
CA ASN A 328 -14.60 12.88 3.16
C ASN A 328 -14.17 14.26 2.66
N ALA A 329 -14.85 15.34 3.08
CA ALA A 329 -14.43 16.70 2.75
C ALA A 329 -13.05 17.02 3.33
N GLY A 330 -12.80 16.60 4.57
CA GLY A 330 -11.50 16.68 5.21
C GLY A 330 -10.43 15.93 4.44
N ALA A 331 -10.67 14.65 4.11
CA ALA A 331 -9.71 13.83 3.36
C ALA A 331 -9.35 14.42 1.99
N ARG A 332 -10.33 15.02 1.30
CA ARG A 332 -10.08 15.73 0.03
C ARG A 332 -9.23 16.98 0.22
N ALA A 333 -9.46 17.73 1.30
CA ALA A 333 -8.74 18.96 1.62
C ALA A 333 -7.37 18.73 2.27
N ALA A 334 -7.14 17.54 2.82
CA ALA A 334 -5.86 17.09 3.33
C ALA A 334 -4.82 16.97 2.21
N THR A 335 -3.56 17.18 2.56
CA THR A 335 -2.39 17.10 1.68
C THR A 335 -1.46 15.96 2.05
N GLU A 336 -1.49 15.50 3.31
CA GLU A 336 -0.57 14.45 3.75
C GLU A 336 -0.98 13.03 3.27
N PRO A 337 -0.01 12.14 2.98
CA PRO A 337 -0.29 10.76 2.58
C PRO A 337 -0.96 9.93 3.68
N LEU A 338 -0.59 10.19 4.95
CA LEU A 338 -1.20 9.57 6.11
C LEU A 338 -2.15 10.57 6.76
N ILE A 339 -3.42 10.20 6.84
CA ILE A 339 -4.46 10.99 7.51
C ILE A 339 -4.96 10.23 8.74
N CYS A 340 -5.39 10.99 9.75
CA CYS A 340 -6.08 10.45 10.91
C CYS A 340 -7.43 11.14 11.09
N PHE A 341 -8.52 10.41 10.92
CA PHE A 341 -9.84 10.89 11.32
C PHE A 341 -9.97 10.83 12.83
N ILE A 342 -10.34 11.95 13.46
CA ILE A 342 -10.44 12.06 14.91
C ILE A 342 -11.77 12.73 15.26
N ASN A 343 -12.56 12.10 16.14
CA ASN A 343 -13.71 12.77 16.73
C ASN A 343 -13.25 13.88 17.71
N PRO A 344 -14.01 14.98 17.86
CA PRO A 344 -13.59 16.12 18.66
C PRO A 344 -13.49 15.83 20.17
N ASP A 345 -14.03 14.69 20.62
CA ASP A 345 -13.92 14.17 21.98
C ASP A 345 -12.93 12.98 22.11
N CYS A 346 -12.10 12.74 21.10
CA CYS A 346 -11.02 11.75 21.14
C CYS A 346 -9.64 12.39 21.33
N LEU A 347 -8.83 11.78 22.21
CA LEU A 347 -7.48 12.23 22.55
C LEU A 347 -6.46 11.20 22.07
N VAL A 348 -5.91 11.42 20.88
CA VAL A 348 -4.84 10.58 20.33
C VAL A 348 -3.49 10.92 20.96
N ASP A 349 -2.66 9.91 21.20
CA ASP A 349 -1.31 10.08 21.73
C ASP A 349 -0.23 9.66 20.72
N ARG A 350 1.02 10.04 21.02
CA ARG A 350 2.19 9.78 20.16
C ARG A 350 2.45 8.29 19.91
N SER A 351 2.33 7.45 20.93
CA SER A 351 2.57 6.01 20.80
C SER A 351 1.54 5.35 19.90
N THR A 352 0.28 5.77 20.01
CA THR A 352 -0.81 5.35 19.12
C THR A 352 -0.50 5.77 17.68
N ALA A 353 -0.13 7.04 17.47
CA ALA A 353 0.19 7.56 16.14
C ALA A 353 1.39 6.85 15.49
N GLU A 354 2.48 6.65 16.24
CA GLU A 354 3.66 5.93 15.78
C GLU A 354 3.31 4.49 15.37
N ARG A 355 2.51 3.81 16.18
CA ARG A 355 2.12 2.42 15.93
C ARG A 355 1.14 2.29 14.77
N ALA A 356 0.18 3.21 14.67
CA ALA A 356 -0.76 3.26 13.57
C ALA A 356 -0.05 3.53 12.24
N ALA A 357 0.87 4.49 12.25
CA ALA A 357 1.66 4.82 11.08
C ALA A 357 2.54 3.62 10.65
N GLN A 358 3.13 2.85 11.59
CA GLN A 358 3.84 1.60 11.25
C GLN A 358 2.95 0.55 10.57
N ILE A 359 1.67 0.48 10.92
CA ILE A 359 0.72 -0.47 10.32
C ILE A 359 0.37 -0.04 8.90
N VAL A 360 -0.02 1.21 8.70
CA VAL A 360 -0.39 1.77 7.38
C VAL A 360 0.82 1.81 6.43
N ARG A 361 2.02 1.94 7.00
CA ARG A 361 3.31 1.78 6.32
C ARG A 361 3.50 0.42 5.68
N ALA A 362 3.35 -0.62 6.49
CA ALA A 362 3.57 -1.99 6.04
C ALA A 362 2.57 -2.42 4.96
N ASP A 363 1.39 -1.80 4.94
CA ASP A 363 0.34 -2.05 3.96
C ASP A 363 -0.50 -0.77 3.77
N PRO A 364 -0.39 -0.07 2.62
CA PRO A 364 -1.20 1.13 2.33
C PRO A 364 -2.71 0.85 2.26
N LEU A 365 -3.12 -0.42 2.16
CA LEU A 365 -4.52 -0.84 2.27
C LEU A 365 -4.90 -1.24 3.71
N ALA A 366 -4.00 -1.10 4.69
CA ALA A 366 -4.34 -1.22 6.10
C ALA A 366 -4.94 0.09 6.63
N CYS A 367 -6.00 -0.09 7.42
CA CYS A 367 -6.64 0.94 8.22
C CYS A 367 -6.32 0.63 9.68
N ALA A 368 -5.54 1.49 10.34
CA ALA A 368 -5.11 1.30 11.71
C ALA A 368 -6.05 1.99 12.70
N VAL A 369 -6.49 1.26 13.73
CA VAL A 369 -7.46 1.75 14.72
C VAL A 369 -7.02 1.34 16.15
N PRO A 370 -6.99 2.27 17.12
CA PRO A 370 -6.78 1.94 18.54
C PRO A 370 -8.03 1.41 19.21
N ASP A 371 -7.88 0.85 20.40
CA ASP A 371 -9.01 0.64 21.30
C ASP A 371 -9.37 1.96 22.01
N PHE A 372 -10.58 2.06 22.55
CA PHE A 372 -11.11 3.31 23.11
C PHE A 372 -11.42 3.16 24.59
N LEU A 373 -10.74 3.93 25.44
CA LEU A 373 -11.07 4.07 26.85
C LEU A 373 -12.24 5.04 26.99
N GLN A 374 -13.38 4.55 27.45
CA GLN A 374 -14.57 5.36 27.68
C GLN A 374 -14.54 6.04 29.04
N GLY A 375 -15.31 7.11 29.21
CA GLY A 375 -15.40 7.85 30.48
C GLY A 375 -16.00 7.09 31.67
N ASP A 376 -16.41 5.83 31.50
CA ASP A 376 -16.80 4.91 32.57
C ASP A 376 -15.70 3.90 32.95
N GLY A 377 -14.52 4.00 32.30
CA GLY A 377 -13.38 3.11 32.50
C GLY A 377 -13.39 1.86 31.62
N ASN A 378 -14.44 1.63 30.82
CA ASN A 378 -14.50 0.47 29.93
C ASN A 378 -13.66 0.68 28.65
N VAL A 379 -12.99 -0.38 28.21
CA VAL A 379 -12.25 -0.38 26.94
C VAL A 379 -13.11 -1.01 25.84
N LEU A 380 -13.37 -0.25 24.79
CA LEU A 380 -14.07 -0.71 23.60
C LEU A 380 -13.07 -1.01 22.47
N ARG A 381 -13.14 -2.23 21.93
CA ARG A 381 -12.27 -2.64 20.82
C ARG A 381 -12.54 -1.82 19.57
N GLY A 382 -11.48 -1.25 18.99
CA GLY A 382 -11.56 -0.44 17.78
C GLY A 382 -11.84 -1.25 16.52
N ALA A 383 -11.15 -2.37 16.34
CA ALA A 383 -11.38 -3.29 15.23
C ALA A 383 -12.45 -4.32 15.60
N ARG A 384 -13.53 -4.38 14.81
CA ARG A 384 -14.69 -5.23 15.11
C ARG A 384 -15.06 -6.13 13.93
N GLY A 385 -15.59 -7.31 14.23
CA GLY A 385 -16.07 -8.25 13.20
C GLY A 385 -17.23 -7.66 12.41
N GLY A 386 -17.29 -7.97 11.12
CA GLY A 386 -18.29 -7.44 10.21
C GLY A 386 -19.73 -7.72 10.63
N TYR A 387 -20.67 -6.85 10.22
CA TYR A 387 -22.07 -7.08 10.50
C TYR A 387 -22.63 -8.22 9.62
N THR A 388 -23.31 -9.18 10.26
CA THR A 388 -24.21 -10.11 9.55
C THR A 388 -25.66 -9.63 9.60
N ARG A 389 -26.53 -10.30 8.83
CA ARG A 389 -27.99 -10.13 8.96
C ARG A 389 -28.46 -10.35 10.40
N ARG A 390 -27.89 -11.34 11.10
CA ARG A 390 -28.25 -11.64 12.50
C ARG A 390 -27.78 -10.53 13.44
N ARG A 391 -26.59 -9.99 13.21
CA ARG A 391 -26.04 -8.88 14.00
C ARG A 391 -26.95 -7.65 13.93
N VAL A 392 -27.24 -7.16 12.73
CA VAL A 392 -28.01 -5.91 12.56
C VAL A 392 -29.43 -6.04 13.14
N LEU A 393 -30.10 -7.19 12.96
CA LEU A 393 -31.43 -7.42 13.53
C LEU A 393 -31.36 -7.60 15.05
N GLY A 394 -30.34 -8.29 15.57
CA GLY A 394 -30.11 -8.45 17.01
C GLY A 394 -29.90 -7.11 17.71
N ASP A 395 -29.05 -6.24 17.14
CA ASP A 395 -28.80 -4.89 17.66
C ASP A 395 -30.07 -4.01 17.63
N LEU A 396 -30.98 -4.21 16.66
CA LEU A 396 -32.29 -3.54 16.63
C LEU A 396 -33.27 -4.07 17.67
N ILE A 397 -33.28 -5.39 17.92
CA ILE A 397 -34.10 -6.00 18.98
C ILE A 397 -33.62 -5.52 20.35
N ASP A 398 -32.31 -5.50 20.60
CA ASP A 398 -31.74 -5.03 21.87
C ASP A 398 -32.00 -3.54 22.09
N ALA A 399 -31.93 -2.72 21.04
CA ALA A 399 -32.29 -1.30 21.13
C ALA A 399 -33.78 -1.06 21.48
N ARG A 400 -34.68 -1.98 21.10
CA ARG A 400 -36.12 -1.89 21.41
C ARG A 400 -36.47 -2.54 22.75
N TRP A 401 -35.78 -3.61 23.09
CA TRP A 401 -35.98 -4.39 24.31
C TRP A 401 -34.61 -4.68 24.96
N PRO A 402 -34.06 -3.73 25.72
CA PRO A 402 -32.76 -3.86 26.33
C PRO A 402 -32.67 -5.08 27.25
N ALA A 403 -31.48 -5.69 27.33
CA ALA A 403 -31.21 -6.87 28.16
C ALA A 403 -32.02 -8.12 27.75
N ASN A 404 -32.41 -8.22 26.47
CA ASN A 404 -33.11 -9.38 25.95
C ASN A 404 -32.23 -10.64 26.04
N ARG A 405 -32.64 -11.61 26.88
CA ARG A 405 -31.88 -12.85 27.13
C ARG A 405 -31.66 -13.69 25.88
N VAL A 406 -32.59 -13.66 24.92
CA VAL A 406 -32.50 -14.42 23.67
C VAL A 406 -31.44 -13.80 22.76
N VAL A 407 -31.44 -12.48 22.57
CA VAL A 407 -30.41 -11.79 21.79
C VAL A 407 -29.04 -11.97 22.42
N ASN A 408 -28.94 -11.86 23.75
CA ASN A 408 -27.69 -12.10 24.49
C ASN A 408 -27.17 -13.55 24.37
N ALA A 409 -28.04 -14.53 24.21
CA ALA A 409 -27.62 -15.90 23.94
C ALA A 409 -27.18 -16.06 22.47
N ILE A 410 -27.92 -15.48 21.53
CA ILE A 410 -27.62 -15.54 20.08
C ILE A 410 -26.32 -14.80 19.75
N SER A 411 -26.02 -13.69 20.43
CA SER A 411 -24.79 -12.91 20.18
C SER A 411 -23.50 -13.67 20.49
N LYS A 412 -23.60 -14.74 21.30
CA LYS A 412 -22.49 -15.64 21.63
C LYS A 412 -22.31 -16.78 20.63
N LEU A 413 -23.26 -16.98 19.71
CA LEU A 413 -23.19 -18.06 18.73
C LEU A 413 -22.20 -17.73 17.59
N PRO A 414 -21.50 -18.74 17.04
CA PRO A 414 -20.70 -18.56 15.84
C PRO A 414 -21.51 -17.96 14.68
N GLY A 415 -20.91 -17.00 13.96
CA GLY A 415 -21.55 -16.33 12.84
C GLY A 415 -22.55 -15.24 13.22
N PHE A 416 -22.55 -14.77 14.48
CA PHE A 416 -23.22 -13.53 14.84
C PHE A 416 -22.54 -12.33 14.16
N ASP A 417 -21.22 -12.21 14.31
CA ASP A 417 -20.39 -11.31 13.52
C ASP A 417 -19.74 -12.09 12.35
N ALA A 418 -19.53 -11.40 11.22
CA ALA A 418 -18.80 -11.92 10.08
C ALA A 418 -17.31 -11.97 10.41
N ARG A 419 -16.65 -13.07 10.04
CA ARG A 419 -15.20 -13.24 10.20
C ARG A 419 -14.43 -12.90 8.92
N SER A 420 -15.11 -12.80 7.79
CA SER A 420 -14.51 -12.55 6.48
C SER A 420 -14.10 -11.10 6.26
N TRP A 421 -14.53 -10.18 7.13
CA TRP A 421 -14.17 -8.77 7.08
C TRP A 421 -14.36 -8.13 8.45
N GLN A 422 -13.73 -6.96 8.64
CA GLN A 422 -13.76 -6.17 9.87
C GLN A 422 -14.09 -4.71 9.55
N TRP A 423 -14.46 -3.95 10.57
CA TRP A 423 -14.66 -2.50 10.48
C TRP A 423 -13.98 -1.78 11.64
N PRO A 424 -13.47 -0.55 11.43
CA PRO A 424 -12.89 0.28 12.48
C PRO A 424 -14.00 1.11 13.13
N ILE A 425 -13.95 1.34 14.44
CA ILE A 425 -14.74 2.42 15.04
C ILE A 425 -14.16 3.75 14.54
N GLY A 426 -14.98 4.55 13.86
CA GLY A 426 -14.57 5.78 13.18
C GLY A 426 -14.10 6.95 14.05
N ALA A 427 -13.96 6.77 15.37
CA ALA A 427 -13.64 7.86 16.30
C ALA A 427 -12.15 8.26 16.31
N CYS A 428 -11.25 7.35 15.95
CA CYS A 428 -9.83 7.61 15.74
C CYS A 428 -9.30 6.57 14.74
N VAL A 429 -9.04 6.97 13.49
CA VAL A 429 -8.68 6.04 12.40
C VAL A 429 -7.56 6.60 11.56
N PHE A 430 -6.45 5.86 11.47
CA PHE A 430 -5.32 6.18 10.60
C PHE A 430 -5.39 5.38 9.32
N ILE A 431 -5.22 6.05 8.19
CA ILE A 431 -5.33 5.42 6.87
C ILE A 431 -4.56 6.20 5.81
N SER A 432 -4.12 5.52 4.75
CA SER A 432 -3.55 6.20 3.58
C SER A 432 -4.64 7.00 2.86
N ARG A 433 -4.39 8.30 2.68
CA ARG A 433 -5.32 9.25 2.06
C ARG A 433 -5.76 8.83 0.67
N THR A 434 -4.80 8.52 -0.21
CA THR A 434 -5.09 8.19 -1.61
C THR A 434 -5.91 6.90 -1.73
N PRO A 435 -5.49 5.76 -1.15
CA PRO A 435 -6.32 4.55 -1.10
C PRO A 435 -7.73 4.77 -0.52
N PHE A 436 -7.86 5.55 0.55
CA PHE A 436 -9.17 5.89 1.13
C PHE A 436 -10.08 6.62 0.13
N LEU A 437 -9.55 7.65 -0.56
CA LEU A 437 -10.29 8.41 -1.56
C LEU A 437 -10.62 7.56 -2.80
N ASP A 438 -9.68 6.73 -3.26
CA ASP A 438 -9.86 5.83 -4.39
C ASP A 438 -10.94 4.77 -4.12
N ALA A 439 -11.09 4.33 -2.87
CA ALA A 439 -12.17 3.44 -2.43
C ALA A 439 -13.54 4.14 -2.28
N GLY A 440 -13.63 5.44 -2.57
CA GLY A 440 -14.85 6.24 -2.47
C GLY A 440 -15.11 6.84 -1.09
N GLY A 441 -14.19 6.67 -0.13
CA GLY A 441 -14.31 7.17 1.23
C GLY A 441 -15.46 6.54 2.03
N PHE A 442 -15.99 7.29 3.00
CA PHE A 442 -17.20 6.89 3.73
C PHE A 442 -18.45 7.09 2.86
N ASP A 443 -19.43 6.21 2.97
CA ASP A 443 -20.72 6.34 2.27
C ASP A 443 -21.51 7.54 2.84
N GLU A 444 -21.52 8.65 2.10
CA GLU A 444 -22.20 9.90 2.47
C GLU A 444 -23.74 9.76 2.55
N SER A 445 -24.31 8.61 2.15
CA SER A 445 -25.73 8.34 2.41
C SER A 445 -26.01 8.18 3.91
N TYR A 446 -25.01 7.84 4.73
CA TYR A 446 -25.09 7.82 6.19
C TYR A 446 -24.78 9.19 6.79
N PHE A 447 -25.73 9.72 7.58
CA PHE A 447 -25.53 10.98 8.30
C PHE A 447 -24.60 10.78 9.51
N VAL A 448 -24.91 9.80 10.36
CA VAL A 448 -24.06 9.37 11.49
C VAL A 448 -24.44 7.94 11.84
N TYR A 449 -23.46 7.16 12.28
CA TYR A 449 -23.52 5.72 12.52
C TYR A 449 -23.67 4.86 11.25
N MET A 450 -23.05 3.68 11.32
CA MET A 450 -22.98 2.67 10.26
C MET A 450 -22.18 3.07 9.02
N GLU A 451 -21.72 4.32 8.90
CA GLU A 451 -20.76 4.73 7.86
C GLU A 451 -19.43 3.98 8.00
N ASP A 452 -19.01 3.73 9.24
CA ASP A 452 -17.80 3.02 9.59
C ASP A 452 -17.90 1.51 9.31
N VAL A 453 -19.07 0.93 9.59
CA VAL A 453 -19.42 -0.46 9.23
C VAL A 453 -19.49 -0.63 7.71
N ALA A 454 -20.15 0.29 7.01
CA ALA A 454 -20.25 0.28 5.55
C ALA A 454 -18.87 0.42 4.92
N PHE A 455 -18.05 1.34 5.43
CA PHE A 455 -16.65 1.50 5.02
C PHE A 455 -15.84 0.22 5.23
N GLY A 456 -15.88 -0.41 6.41
CA GLY A 456 -15.13 -1.65 6.63
C GLY A 456 -15.47 -2.76 5.62
N ARG A 457 -16.72 -2.81 5.17
CA ARG A 457 -17.16 -3.77 4.17
C ARG A 457 -16.69 -3.44 2.76
N SER A 458 -16.82 -2.18 2.33
CA SER A 458 -16.35 -1.74 1.01
C SER A 458 -14.82 -1.81 0.93
N TRP A 459 -14.15 -1.41 2.01
CA TRP A 459 -12.69 -1.48 2.17
C TRP A 459 -12.17 -2.91 2.04
N ALA A 460 -12.78 -3.87 2.74
CA ALA A 460 -12.43 -5.29 2.60
C ALA A 460 -12.66 -5.81 1.17
N SER A 461 -13.70 -5.32 0.49
CA SER A 461 -13.98 -5.70 -0.90
C SER A 461 -12.95 -5.13 -1.88
N ALA A 462 -12.31 -4.00 -1.54
CA ALA A 462 -11.19 -3.42 -2.26
C ALA A 462 -9.82 -4.04 -1.89
N GLY A 463 -9.81 -5.09 -1.05
CA GLY A 463 -8.60 -5.76 -0.58
C GLY A 463 -7.96 -5.13 0.66
N GLY A 464 -8.64 -4.17 1.30
CA GLY A 464 -8.15 -3.50 2.50
C GLY A 464 -8.37 -4.27 3.80
N THR A 465 -7.54 -3.97 4.80
CA THR A 465 -7.56 -4.62 6.12
C THR A 465 -7.84 -3.62 7.23
N ILE A 466 -8.49 -4.07 8.31
CA ILE A 466 -8.65 -3.28 9.54
C ILE A 466 -7.73 -3.88 10.61
N SER A 467 -6.76 -3.11 11.05
CA SER A 467 -5.68 -3.57 11.92
C SER A 467 -5.70 -2.80 13.25
N SER A 468 -5.69 -3.54 14.36
CA SER A 468 -5.56 -2.90 15.67
C SER A 468 -4.14 -2.38 15.87
N THR A 469 -4.00 -1.19 16.43
CA THR A 469 -2.71 -0.66 16.87
C THR A 469 -2.17 -1.40 18.10
N GLY A 470 -3.04 -2.04 18.89
CA GLY A 470 -2.68 -2.58 20.21
C GLY A 470 -2.48 -1.50 21.28
N THR A 471 -2.88 -0.27 21.00
CA THR A 471 -2.86 0.88 21.92
C THR A 471 -4.29 1.29 22.29
N THR A 472 -4.44 2.22 23.23
CA THR A 472 -5.74 2.71 23.68
C THR A 472 -5.75 4.22 23.74
N VAL A 473 -6.77 4.85 23.16
CA VAL A 473 -7.00 6.30 23.18
C VAL A 473 -8.19 6.65 24.06
N GLU A 474 -8.15 7.82 24.70
CA GLU A 474 -9.25 8.30 25.52
C GLU A 474 -10.37 8.86 24.62
N HIS A 475 -11.62 8.48 24.93
CA HIS A 475 -12.82 8.96 24.25
C HIS A 475 -13.78 9.53 25.27
N LEU A 476 -13.84 10.87 25.32
CA LEU A 476 -14.59 11.69 26.27
C LEU A 476 -16.09 11.75 25.92
N SER A 477 -16.70 10.59 25.68
CA SER A 477 -18.06 10.40 25.14
C SER A 477 -19.22 11.08 25.92
N ARG A 478 -18.94 11.67 27.09
CA ARG A 478 -19.89 12.46 27.89
C ARG A 478 -19.81 13.98 27.65
N ARG A 479 -18.86 14.48 26.85
CA ARG A 479 -18.64 15.93 26.64
C ARG A 479 -18.82 16.43 25.20
N GLY A 480 -18.88 15.54 24.20
CA GLY A 480 -18.70 15.90 22.79
C GLY A 480 -19.93 16.30 21.97
N SER A 481 -21.15 16.08 22.44
CA SER A 481 -22.37 16.60 21.78
C SER A 481 -23.57 16.62 22.72
N GLU A 482 -24.32 17.73 22.75
CA GLU A 482 -25.56 17.90 23.54
C GLU A 482 -26.77 17.14 22.93
N VAL A 483 -26.53 16.07 22.18
CA VAL A 483 -27.62 15.28 21.59
C VAL A 483 -28.24 14.43 22.69
N SER A 484 -29.53 14.64 22.96
CA SER A 484 -30.27 13.82 23.92
C SER A 484 -30.14 12.33 23.60
N GLY A 485 -30.07 11.47 24.63
CA GLY A 485 -29.93 10.02 24.45
C GLY A 485 -31.00 9.42 23.52
N ALA A 486 -32.24 9.92 23.59
CA ALA A 486 -33.34 9.49 22.73
C ALA A 486 -33.11 9.83 21.24
N ALA A 487 -32.57 11.01 20.93
CA ALA A 487 -32.24 11.41 19.57
C ALA A 487 -31.09 10.56 19.01
N ARG A 488 -30.05 10.31 19.82
CA ARG A 488 -28.93 9.44 19.48
C ARG A 488 -29.40 8.02 19.15
N GLU A 489 -30.24 7.45 19.99
CA GLU A 489 -30.81 6.12 19.75
C GLU A 489 -31.65 6.07 18.47
N LYS A 490 -32.44 7.13 18.19
CA LYS A 490 -33.21 7.22 16.96
C LYS A 490 -32.31 7.22 15.73
N MET A 491 -31.25 8.03 15.72
CA MET A 491 -30.27 8.07 14.63
C MET A 491 -29.62 6.70 14.41
N LEU A 492 -29.21 6.03 15.49
CA LEU A 492 -28.61 4.70 15.42
C LEU A 492 -29.58 3.65 14.88
N ARG A 493 -30.86 3.69 15.28
CA ARG A 493 -31.92 2.81 14.74
C ARG A 493 -32.13 3.06 13.25
N ASP A 494 -32.28 4.31 12.84
CA ASP A 494 -32.51 4.68 11.44
C ASP A 494 -31.33 4.26 10.54
N ALA A 495 -30.10 4.45 11.02
CA ALA A 495 -28.87 4.01 10.33
C ALA A 495 -28.80 2.49 10.18
N ARG A 496 -29.13 1.71 11.22
CA ARG A 496 -29.18 0.25 11.15
C ARG A 496 -30.25 -0.26 10.18
N VAL A 497 -31.42 0.39 10.12
CA VAL A 497 -32.47 0.05 9.15
C VAL A 497 -32.00 0.32 7.73
N ARG A 498 -31.31 1.45 7.49
CA ARG A 498 -30.70 1.76 6.19
C ARG A 498 -29.67 0.70 5.80
N TYR A 499 -28.71 0.41 6.69
CA TYR A 499 -27.67 -0.61 6.46
C TYR A 499 -28.28 -1.97 6.15
N ALA A 500 -29.28 -2.40 6.93
CA ALA A 500 -29.98 -3.66 6.69
C ALA A 500 -30.63 -3.72 5.30
N ARG A 501 -31.18 -2.60 4.81
CA ARG A 501 -31.80 -2.51 3.48
C ARG A 501 -30.76 -2.50 2.35
N GLN A 502 -29.71 -1.69 2.48
CA GLN A 502 -28.66 -1.56 1.46
C GLN A 502 -27.89 -2.88 1.32
N GLU A 503 -27.45 -3.46 2.44
CA GLU A 503 -26.50 -4.57 2.45
C GLU A 503 -27.11 -5.97 2.39
N PHE A 504 -28.37 -6.11 2.82
CA PHE A 504 -29.06 -7.40 2.92
C PHE A 504 -30.40 -7.43 2.20
N GLY A 505 -30.69 -6.39 1.41
CA GLY A 505 -31.84 -6.31 0.52
C GLY A 505 -33.14 -5.85 1.18
N PRO A 506 -34.18 -5.63 0.36
CA PRO A 506 -35.43 -4.99 0.78
C PRO A 506 -36.22 -5.81 1.80
N VAL A 507 -36.14 -7.14 1.74
CA VAL A 507 -36.81 -8.03 2.71
C VAL A 507 -36.23 -7.83 4.11
N THR A 508 -34.91 -7.93 4.25
CA THR A 508 -34.21 -7.70 5.53
C THR A 508 -34.45 -6.28 6.03
N GLY A 509 -34.40 -5.28 5.14
CA GLY A 509 -34.72 -3.89 5.47
C GLY A 509 -36.13 -3.69 6.02
N SER A 510 -37.12 -4.43 5.49
CA SER A 510 -38.51 -4.37 5.96
C SER A 510 -38.66 -4.96 7.35
N PHE A 511 -38.00 -6.09 7.63
CA PHE A 511 -37.92 -6.66 8.98
C PHE A 511 -37.21 -5.72 9.95
N ALA A 512 -36.06 -5.16 9.55
CA ALA A 512 -35.32 -4.20 10.35
C ALA A 512 -36.18 -2.98 10.73
N ARG A 513 -36.96 -2.44 9.78
CA ARG A 513 -37.88 -1.33 10.03
C ARG A 513 -38.98 -1.72 11.02
N ALA A 514 -39.57 -2.91 10.90
CA ALA A 514 -40.57 -3.38 11.85
C ALA A 514 -39.99 -3.50 13.28
N LEU A 515 -38.74 -3.97 13.40
CA LEU A 515 -38.03 -4.09 14.68
C LEU A 515 -37.65 -2.72 15.27
N ALA A 516 -37.25 -1.75 14.45
CA ALA A 516 -36.95 -0.39 14.89
C ALA A 516 -38.18 0.33 15.48
N GLY A 517 -39.40 -0.12 15.12
CA GLY A 517 -40.67 0.50 15.48
C GLY A 517 -41.14 1.53 14.46
N ALA A 518 -42.45 1.78 14.42
CA ALA A 518 -42.99 2.83 13.58
C ALA A 518 -42.40 4.19 14.00
N PRO A 519 -42.10 5.10 13.06
CA PRO A 519 -41.82 6.48 13.40
C PRO A 519 -43.03 7.03 14.16
N GLY A 520 -42.80 7.47 15.40
CA GLY A 520 -43.76 8.29 16.14
C GLY A 520 -43.84 9.69 15.57
#